data_AF-A0A3M1XCS1-F1
#
_entry.id   AF-A0A3M1XCS1-F1
#
_cell.length_a   1.000
_cell.length_b   1.000
_cell.length_c   1.000
_cell.angle_alpha   90.00
_cell.angle_beta   90.00
_cell.angle_gamma   90.00
#
_symmetry.space_group_name_H-M   'P 1'
#
loop_
_entity.id
_entity.type
_entity.pdbx_description
1 polymer ?
#
loop_
_entity_poly.entity_id
_entity_poly.type
_entity_poly.pdbx_seq_one_letter_code
_entity_poly.pdbx_strand_id
1 'polypeptide(L)'
;MITIGIDPGIATTGYGIVREEADGRLVALAHGAIETPKGEALPRRLQMLQRQLEALIATWQPKEAAVEELFFATNAKTAMIVGQARGVVLLTLCNAQIEVHEYTPLQVKQAVSGYGQADKRQMKEMVRLLLDLPAIPKPDDAADALAIAVTHLQGRRWVKLNV
;
A
#
# COMPACT_ATOMS: atom_id res chain seq x y z
N MET A 1 -12.04 -10.68 4.95
CA MET A 1 -10.91 -11.00 4.03
C MET A 1 -9.78 -10.01 4.27
N ILE A 2 -8.51 -10.44 4.15
CA ILE A 2 -7.33 -9.60 4.43
C ILE A 2 -6.67 -9.15 3.11
N THR A 3 -6.41 -7.85 3.00
CA THR A 3 -5.69 -7.21 1.90
C THR A 3 -4.47 -6.47 2.43
N ILE A 4 -3.36 -6.54 1.70
CA ILE A 4 -2.15 -5.74 1.96
C ILE A 4 -2.07 -4.57 0.97
N GLY A 5 -2.01 -3.34 1.48
CA GLY A 5 -1.67 -2.16 0.70
C GLY A 5 -0.17 -1.89 0.78
N ILE A 6 0.46 -1.55 -0.33
CA ILE A 6 1.89 -1.24 -0.42
C ILE A 6 2.11 0.08 -1.15
N ASP A 7 2.87 0.97 -0.52
CA ASP A 7 3.44 2.19 -1.10
C ASP A 7 4.95 1.96 -1.37
N PRO A 8 5.35 1.64 -2.62
CA PRO A 8 6.71 1.19 -2.91
C PRO A 8 7.76 2.30 -2.87
N GLY A 9 8.84 2.08 -2.11
CA GLY A 9 10.00 2.95 -2.13
C GLY A 9 11.26 2.23 -1.68
N ILE A 10 12.43 2.62 -2.23
CA ILE A 10 13.67 1.91 -1.88
C ILE A 10 14.10 2.18 -0.43
N ALA A 11 13.97 3.42 0.04
CA ALA A 11 14.38 3.80 1.40
C ALA A 11 13.34 3.39 2.44
N THR A 12 12.09 3.61 2.08
CA THR A 12 10.92 3.37 2.90
C THR A 12 9.86 2.79 1.96
N THR A 13 9.36 1.60 2.27
CA THR A 13 8.17 1.03 1.62
C THR A 13 7.07 0.96 2.67
N GLY A 14 6.00 1.72 2.48
CA GLY A 14 4.84 1.67 3.36
C GLY A 14 4.07 0.37 3.20
N TYR A 15 3.53 -0.17 4.30
CA TYR A 15 2.58 -1.28 4.26
C TYR A 15 1.38 -1.03 5.19
N GLY A 16 0.23 -1.53 4.78
CA GLY A 16 -1.00 -1.52 5.56
C GLY A 16 -1.76 -2.84 5.38
N ILE A 17 -2.12 -3.49 6.48
CA ILE A 17 -2.92 -4.72 6.50
C ILE A 17 -4.33 -4.36 6.92
N VAL A 18 -5.29 -4.55 6.01
CA VAL A 18 -6.70 -4.21 6.26
C VAL A 18 -7.55 -5.46 6.09
N ARG A 19 -8.47 -5.67 7.04
CA ARG A 19 -9.49 -6.72 6.96
C ARG A 19 -10.84 -6.12 6.66
N GLU A 20 -11.50 -6.62 5.63
CA GLU A 20 -12.94 -6.45 5.43
C GLU A 20 -13.70 -7.49 6.25
N GLU A 21 -14.54 -7.01 7.16
CA GLU A 21 -15.49 -7.83 7.93
C GLU A 21 -16.72 -8.20 7.10
N ALA A 22 -17.50 -9.17 7.56
CA ALA A 22 -18.68 -9.67 6.83
C ALA A 22 -19.78 -8.61 6.62
N ASP A 23 -19.87 -7.63 7.51
CA ASP A 23 -20.79 -6.48 7.44
C ASP A 23 -20.26 -5.34 6.55
N GLY A 24 -19.07 -5.51 5.98
CA GLY A 24 -18.41 -4.48 5.19
C GLY A 24 -17.69 -3.41 6.01
N ARG A 25 -17.46 -3.59 7.30
CA ARG A 25 -16.54 -2.70 8.01
C ARG A 25 -15.09 -3.00 7.62
N LEU A 26 -14.26 -1.97 7.54
CA LEU A 26 -12.82 -2.10 7.31
C LEU A 26 -12.08 -1.94 8.63
N VAL A 27 -11.15 -2.85 8.93
CA VAL A 27 -10.38 -2.87 10.17
C VAL A 27 -8.89 -2.92 9.84
N ALA A 28 -8.12 -1.94 10.31
CA ALA A 28 -6.66 -2.01 10.24
C ALA A 28 -6.13 -3.06 11.23
N LEU A 29 -5.39 -4.04 10.74
CA LEU A 29 -4.76 -5.08 11.57
C LEU A 29 -3.31 -4.73 11.95
N ALA A 30 -2.59 -4.14 11.00
CA ALA A 30 -1.23 -3.67 11.18
C ALA A 30 -0.88 -2.64 10.10
N HIS A 31 0.08 -1.77 10.39
CA HIS A 31 0.65 -0.86 9.41
C HIS A 31 2.05 -0.45 9.85
N GLY A 32 2.85 -0.01 8.90
CA GLY A 32 4.20 0.47 9.18
C GLY A 32 4.97 0.76 7.90
N ALA A 33 6.29 0.79 8.01
CA ALA A 33 7.16 0.87 6.86
C ALA A 33 8.32 -0.12 6.98
N ILE A 34 8.69 -0.68 5.84
CA ILE A 34 9.93 -1.41 5.65
C ILE A 34 11.02 -0.38 5.33
N GLU A 35 11.99 -0.25 6.21
CA GLU A 35 13.10 0.68 6.03
C GLU A 35 14.37 -0.08 5.60
N THR A 36 15.10 0.49 4.63
CA THR A 36 16.41 -0.05 4.22
C THR A 36 17.51 1.01 4.36
N PRO A 37 18.67 0.66 4.96
CA PRO A 37 19.74 1.63 5.22
C PRO A 37 20.33 2.24 3.94
N LYS A 38 20.52 3.56 3.91
CA LYS A 38 21.13 4.26 2.75
C LYS A 38 22.59 3.87 2.50
N GLY A 39 23.30 3.37 3.51
CA GLY A 39 24.70 2.94 3.40
C GLY A 39 24.91 1.60 2.70
N GLU A 40 23.84 0.83 2.50
CA GLU A 40 23.90 -0.48 1.84
C GLU A 40 23.80 -0.39 0.32
N ALA A 41 24.44 -1.34 -0.37
CA ALA A 41 24.34 -1.44 -1.82
C ALA A 41 22.90 -1.74 -2.26
N LEU A 42 22.46 -1.19 -3.39
CA LEU A 42 21.09 -1.31 -3.89
C LEU A 42 20.58 -2.78 -3.94
N PRO A 43 21.33 -3.77 -4.46
CA PRO A 43 20.89 -5.16 -4.45
C PRO A 43 20.62 -5.72 -3.04
N ARG A 44 21.40 -5.31 -2.04
CA ARG A 44 21.18 -5.72 -0.64
C ARG A 44 19.92 -5.09 -0.07
N ARG A 45 19.68 -3.82 -0.36
CA ARG A 45 18.45 -3.12 0.05
C ARG A 45 17.21 -3.75 -0.57
N LEU A 46 17.26 -4.10 -1.85
CA LEU A 46 16.19 -4.85 -2.55
C LEU A 46 15.93 -6.22 -1.90
N GLN A 47 16.99 -6.97 -1.55
CA GLN A 47 16.86 -8.23 -0.82
C GLN A 47 16.24 -8.04 0.57
N MET A 48 16.61 -6.98 1.30
CA MET A 48 16.01 -6.67 2.61
C MET A 48 14.52 -6.36 2.50
N LEU A 49 14.14 -5.59 1.47
CA LEU A 49 12.74 -5.30 1.17
C LEU A 49 11.95 -6.59 0.91
N GLN A 50 12.45 -7.45 0.03
CA GLN A 50 11.83 -8.75 -0.26
C GLN A 50 11.61 -9.57 1.02
N ARG A 51 12.66 -9.78 1.81
CA ARG A 51 12.58 -10.63 3.01
C ARG A 51 11.58 -10.12 4.05
N GLN A 52 11.54 -8.81 4.25
CA GLN A 52 10.58 -8.22 5.18
C GLN A 52 9.14 -8.32 4.66
N LEU A 53 8.94 -8.14 3.36
CA LEU A 53 7.64 -8.32 2.73
C LEU A 53 7.17 -9.79 2.79
N GLU A 54 8.07 -10.76 2.55
CA GLU A 54 7.80 -12.19 2.72
C GLU A 54 7.36 -12.52 4.16
N ALA A 55 8.02 -11.92 5.15
CA ALA A 55 7.64 -12.10 6.57
C ALA A 55 6.25 -11.53 6.87
N LEU A 56 5.90 -10.36 6.32
CA LEU A 56 4.56 -9.79 6.45
C LEU A 56 3.50 -10.69 5.79
N ILE A 57 3.78 -11.19 4.59
CA ILE A 57 2.90 -12.11 3.87
C ILE A 57 2.69 -13.40 4.67
N ALA A 58 3.76 -14.00 5.19
CA ALA A 58 3.68 -15.22 6.00
C ALA A 58 2.86 -15.01 7.29
N THR A 59 3.01 -13.83 7.91
CA THR A 59 2.32 -13.48 9.16
C THR A 59 0.82 -13.26 8.94
N TRP A 60 0.46 -12.46 7.94
CA TRP A 60 -0.92 -11.98 7.76
C TRP A 60 -1.73 -12.76 6.73
N GLN A 61 -1.06 -13.52 5.87
CA GLN A 61 -1.66 -14.33 4.79
C GLN A 61 -2.73 -13.56 3.99
N PRO A 62 -2.40 -12.36 3.47
CA PRO A 62 -3.35 -11.59 2.67
C PRO A 62 -3.76 -12.39 1.42
N LYS A 63 -4.99 -12.18 0.97
CA LYS A 63 -5.51 -12.80 -0.27
C LYS A 63 -5.34 -11.91 -1.48
N GLU A 64 -5.36 -10.60 -1.24
CA GLU A 64 -5.26 -9.56 -2.26
C GLU A 64 -4.20 -8.55 -1.84
N ALA A 65 -3.57 -7.93 -2.82
CA ALA A 65 -2.64 -6.83 -2.63
C ALA A 65 -3.02 -5.64 -3.51
N ALA A 66 -2.90 -4.45 -2.94
CA ALA A 66 -3.07 -3.19 -3.63
C ALA A 66 -1.74 -2.44 -3.61
N VAL A 67 -1.23 -2.03 -4.77
CA VAL A 67 0.10 -1.42 -4.91
C VAL A 67 -0.02 -0.08 -5.62
N GLU A 68 0.67 0.95 -5.13
CA GLU A 68 0.71 2.23 -5.85
C GLU A 68 1.39 2.09 -7.23
N GLU A 69 0.78 2.69 -8.24
CA GLU A 69 1.42 2.93 -9.53
C GLU A 69 2.40 4.11 -9.45
N LEU A 70 3.56 3.95 -10.07
CA LEU A 70 4.54 5.02 -10.15
C LEU A 70 4.16 5.99 -11.27
N PHE A 71 3.87 7.24 -10.89
CA PHE A 71 3.75 8.34 -11.85
C PHE A 71 5.06 9.14 -11.87
N PHE A 72 5.86 8.98 -12.92
CA PHE A 72 7.14 9.67 -13.01
C PHE A 72 7.02 11.04 -13.68
N ALA A 73 7.26 12.09 -12.90
CA ALA A 73 7.63 13.39 -13.41
C ALA A 73 9.12 13.67 -13.08
N THR A 74 9.86 14.04 -14.12
CA THR A 74 11.16 14.73 -14.14
C THR A 74 12.49 14.05 -13.71
N ASN A 75 12.57 13.01 -12.86
CA ASN A 75 13.89 12.42 -12.49
C ASN A 75 14.05 10.91 -12.80
N ALA A 76 14.66 10.60 -13.94
CA ALA A 76 14.88 9.22 -14.43
C ALA A 76 15.72 8.34 -13.49
N LYS A 77 16.73 8.89 -12.79
CA LYS A 77 17.59 8.09 -11.89
C LYS A 77 16.83 7.61 -10.67
N THR A 78 16.10 8.52 -10.02
CA THR A 78 15.25 8.17 -8.88
C THR A 78 14.14 7.24 -9.32
N ALA A 79 13.52 7.51 -10.47
CA ALA A 79 12.48 6.67 -11.05
C ALA A 79 12.94 5.22 -11.25
N MET A 80 14.14 5.02 -11.81
CA MET A 80 14.71 3.70 -12.03
C MET A 80 14.92 2.93 -10.72
N ILE A 81 15.41 3.60 -9.66
CA ILE A 81 15.66 2.96 -8.37
C ILE A 81 14.35 2.55 -7.69
N VAL A 82 13.35 3.44 -7.69
CA VAL A 82 12.02 3.12 -7.13
C VAL A 82 11.33 2.03 -7.96
N GLY A 83 11.49 2.07 -9.28
CA GLY A 83 11.01 1.02 -10.19
C GLY A 83 11.58 -0.37 -9.86
N GLN A 84 12.85 -0.46 -9.48
CA GLN A 84 13.45 -1.72 -9.03
C GLN A 84 12.84 -2.21 -7.71
N ALA A 85 12.63 -1.32 -6.72
CA ALA A 85 11.98 -1.66 -5.46
C ALA A 85 10.55 -2.17 -5.70
N ARG A 86 9.79 -1.47 -6.54
CA ARG A 86 8.46 -1.89 -6.96
C ARG A 86 8.47 -3.24 -7.68
N GLY A 87 9.42 -3.48 -8.57
CA GLY A 87 9.59 -4.77 -9.24
C GLY A 87 9.76 -5.92 -8.24
N VAL A 88 10.54 -5.70 -7.18
CA VAL A 88 10.70 -6.67 -6.08
C VAL A 88 9.39 -6.87 -5.33
N VAL A 89 8.65 -5.80 -5.00
CA VAL A 89 7.33 -5.89 -4.35
C VAL A 89 6.38 -6.76 -5.17
N LEU A 90 6.19 -6.44 -6.46
CA LEU A 90 5.28 -7.17 -7.34
C LEU A 90 5.67 -8.63 -7.49
N LEU A 91 6.95 -8.91 -7.72
CA LEU A 91 7.45 -10.29 -7.84
C LEU A 91 7.21 -11.09 -6.55
N THR A 92 7.45 -10.47 -5.38
CA THR A 92 7.27 -11.12 -4.08
C THR A 92 5.79 -11.49 -3.84
N LEU A 93 4.87 -10.58 -4.17
CA LEU A 93 3.43 -10.81 -4.06
C LEU A 93 2.95 -11.93 -5.00
N CYS A 94 3.39 -11.91 -6.26
CA CYS A 94 3.05 -12.93 -7.24
C CYS A 94 3.59 -14.32 -6.86
N ASN A 95 4.82 -14.39 -6.33
CA ASN A 95 5.41 -15.64 -5.85
C ASN A 95 4.62 -16.25 -4.68
N ALA A 96 3.95 -15.41 -3.89
CA ALA A 96 3.05 -15.83 -2.81
C ALA A 96 1.61 -16.13 -3.30
N GLN A 97 1.36 -16.11 -4.61
CA GLN A 97 0.05 -16.35 -5.22
C GLN A 97 -1.04 -15.37 -4.73
N ILE A 98 -0.66 -14.14 -4.43
CA ILE A 98 -1.57 -13.05 -4.03
C ILE A 98 -2.06 -12.34 -5.30
N GLU A 99 -3.37 -12.07 -5.38
CA GLU A 99 -3.93 -11.27 -6.48
C GLU A 99 -3.51 -9.81 -6.32
N VAL A 100 -2.80 -9.25 -7.31
CA VAL A 100 -2.24 -7.90 -7.26
C VAL A 100 -3.06 -6.94 -8.09
N HIS A 101 -3.42 -5.81 -7.49
CA HIS A 101 -4.11 -4.70 -8.14
C HIS A 101 -3.30 -3.41 -7.98
N GLU A 102 -3.30 -2.60 -9.02
CA GLU A 102 -2.50 -1.39 -9.11
C GLU A 102 -3.41 -0.16 -9.12
N TYR A 103 -2.99 0.90 -8.44
CA TYR A 103 -3.77 2.14 -8.31
C TYR A 103 -2.90 3.37 -8.49
N THR A 104 -3.35 4.29 -9.34
CA THR A 104 -2.75 5.62 -9.47
C THR A 104 -2.97 6.45 -8.20
N PRO A 105 -2.08 7.41 -7.89
CA PRO A 105 -2.29 8.37 -6.80
C PRO A 105 -3.62 9.12 -6.91
N LEU A 106 -4.12 9.35 -8.14
CA LEU A 106 -5.41 10.00 -8.37
C LEU A 106 -6.59 9.10 -7.94
N GLN A 107 -6.56 7.81 -8.30
CA GLN A 107 -7.59 6.84 -7.89
C GLN A 107 -7.63 6.70 -6.37
N VAL A 108 -6.47 6.64 -5.71
CA VAL A 108 -6.39 6.56 -4.24
C VAL A 108 -7.04 7.78 -3.59
N LYS A 109 -6.69 8.99 -4.04
CA LYS A 109 -7.32 10.22 -3.54
C LYS A 109 -8.83 10.22 -3.78
N GLN A 110 -9.27 9.91 -5.00
CA GLN A 110 -10.70 9.90 -5.33
C GLN A 110 -11.50 8.92 -4.46
N ALA A 111 -10.99 7.71 -4.23
CA ALA A 111 -11.67 6.72 -3.42
C ALA A 111 -11.74 7.14 -1.93
N VAL A 112 -10.65 7.64 -1.38
CA VAL A 112 -10.54 7.91 0.06
C VAL A 112 -11.22 9.22 0.47
N SER A 113 -11.11 10.29 -0.32
CA SER A 113 -11.66 11.60 0.02
C SER A 113 -12.91 12.02 -0.77
N GLY A 114 -13.36 11.22 -1.74
CA GLY A 114 -14.54 11.50 -2.57
C GLY A 114 -14.34 12.57 -3.66
N TYR A 115 -13.23 13.31 -3.64
CA TYR A 115 -12.81 14.24 -4.70
C TYR A 115 -11.27 14.26 -4.83
N GLY A 116 -10.76 14.26 -6.07
CA GLY A 116 -9.33 14.08 -6.37
C GLY A 116 -8.38 15.23 -5.98
N GLN A 117 -8.91 16.34 -5.44
CA GLN A 117 -8.12 17.51 -5.02
C GLN A 117 -7.83 17.56 -3.51
N ALA A 118 -8.20 16.54 -2.74
CA ALA A 118 -7.89 16.53 -1.31
C ALA A 118 -6.37 16.60 -1.06
N ASP A 119 -5.99 17.40 -0.06
CA ASP A 119 -4.60 17.51 0.35
C ASP A 119 -4.14 16.23 1.07
N LYS A 120 -2.80 16.05 1.20
CA LYS A 120 -2.23 14.84 1.84
C LYS A 120 -2.69 14.66 3.29
N ARG A 121 -2.99 15.74 4.01
CA ARG A 121 -3.41 15.66 5.42
C ARG A 121 -4.87 15.21 5.49
N GLN A 122 -5.74 15.75 4.65
CA GLN A 122 -7.14 15.34 4.53
C GLN A 122 -7.26 13.85 4.20
N MET A 123 -6.49 13.36 3.22
CA MET A 123 -6.46 11.94 2.88
C MET A 123 -6.14 11.06 4.11
N LYS A 124 -5.14 11.45 4.90
CA LYS A 124 -4.72 10.70 6.09
C LYS A 124 -5.75 10.74 7.23
N GLU A 125 -6.44 11.86 7.41
CA GLU A 125 -7.58 11.94 8.33
C GLU A 125 -8.74 11.04 7.87
N MET A 126 -9.01 10.96 6.57
CA MET A 126 -10.02 10.06 6.04
C MET A 126 -9.65 8.59 6.27
N VAL A 127 -8.38 8.21 6.08
CA VAL A 127 -7.90 6.85 6.42
C VAL A 127 -8.14 6.56 7.91
N ARG A 128 -7.81 7.50 8.79
CA ARG A 128 -8.05 7.37 10.24
C ARG A 128 -9.53 7.12 10.54
N LEU A 129 -10.43 7.89 9.93
CA LEU A 129 -11.87 7.76 10.12
C LEU A 129 -12.44 6.46 9.54
N LEU A 130 -12.03 6.08 8.33
CA LEU A 130 -12.52 4.88 7.63
C LEU A 130 -12.09 3.57 8.31
N LEU A 131 -10.98 3.60 9.04
CA LEU A 131 -10.41 2.44 9.74
C LEU A 131 -10.60 2.53 11.26
N ASP A 132 -11.35 3.52 11.75
CA ASP A 132 -11.62 3.79 13.18
C ASP A 132 -10.34 3.83 14.04
N LEU A 133 -9.31 4.52 13.55
CA LEU A 133 -8.02 4.63 14.22
C LEU A 133 -8.01 5.80 15.22
N PRO A 134 -7.33 5.64 16.37
CA PRO A 134 -7.30 6.65 17.42
C PRO A 134 -6.53 7.91 17.02
N ALA A 135 -5.62 7.81 16.06
CA ALA A 135 -4.80 8.90 15.56
C ALA A 135 -4.43 8.65 14.09
N ILE A 136 -3.97 9.70 13.39
CA ILE A 136 -3.46 9.56 12.02
C ILE A 136 -2.30 8.55 12.04
N PRO A 137 -2.30 7.52 11.16
CA PRO A 137 -1.22 6.54 11.09
C PRO A 137 0.12 7.20 10.82
N LYS A 138 1.16 6.67 11.47
CA LYS A 138 2.55 7.02 11.24
C LYS A 138 3.38 5.75 11.00
N PRO A 139 4.45 5.80 10.21
CA PRO A 139 4.92 6.93 9.39
C PRO A 139 3.95 7.28 8.24
N ASP A 140 4.26 8.36 7.53
CA ASP A 140 3.41 8.86 6.43
C ASP A 140 3.16 7.81 5.34
N ASP A 141 4.18 7.03 5.00
CA ASP A 141 4.11 5.91 4.05
C ASP A 141 3.15 4.81 4.52
N ALA A 142 3.00 4.61 5.84
CA ALA A 142 2.05 3.65 6.39
C ALA A 142 0.60 4.13 6.20
N ALA A 143 0.36 5.43 6.33
CA ALA A 143 -0.96 6.01 6.06
C ALA A 143 -1.31 5.94 4.57
N ASP A 144 -0.33 6.18 3.69
CA ASP A 144 -0.48 6.09 2.24
C ASP A 144 -0.75 4.63 1.83
N ALA A 145 -0.05 3.66 2.41
CA ALA A 145 -0.30 2.23 2.20
C ALA A 145 -1.69 1.75 2.70
N LEU A 146 -2.16 2.23 3.85
CA LEU A 146 -3.52 1.98 4.32
C LEU A 146 -4.57 2.59 3.36
N ALA A 147 -4.33 3.79 2.83
CA ALA A 147 -5.18 4.42 1.83
C ALA A 147 -5.32 3.56 0.56
N ILE A 148 -4.21 2.96 0.11
CA ILE A 148 -4.18 2.07 -1.06
C ILE A 148 -5.01 0.79 -0.80
N ALA A 149 -4.86 0.15 0.37
CA ALA A 149 -5.67 -1.01 0.75
C ALA A 149 -7.17 -0.67 0.81
N VAL A 150 -7.52 0.47 1.42
CA VAL A 150 -8.90 0.95 1.51
C VAL A 150 -9.49 1.22 0.12
N THR A 151 -8.71 1.85 -0.77
CA THR A 151 -9.10 2.14 -2.16
C THR A 151 -9.51 0.85 -2.88
N HIS A 152 -8.71 -0.20 -2.75
CA HIS A 152 -9.00 -1.50 -3.35
C HIS A 152 -10.28 -2.12 -2.80
N LEU A 153 -10.40 -2.21 -1.48
CA LEU A 153 -11.55 -2.83 -0.82
C LEU A 153 -12.86 -2.10 -1.12
N GLN A 154 -12.83 -0.76 -1.16
CA GLN A 154 -13.99 0.03 -1.56
C GLN A 154 -14.32 -0.20 -3.04
N GLY A 155 -13.35 -0.06 -3.96
CA GLY A 155 -13.54 -0.24 -5.39
C GLY A 155 -14.15 -1.61 -5.74
N ARG A 156 -13.70 -2.66 -5.06
CA ARG A 156 -14.24 -4.02 -5.22
C ARG A 156 -15.73 -4.12 -4.91
N ARG A 157 -16.23 -3.40 -3.90
CA ARG A 157 -17.68 -3.39 -3.58
C ARG A 157 -18.51 -2.76 -4.68
N TRP A 158 -18.02 -1.68 -5.27
CA TRP A 158 -18.71 -1.01 -6.38
C TRP A 158 -18.90 -1.94 -7.57
N VAL A 159 -17.91 -2.80 -7.86
CA VAL A 159 -18.04 -3.82 -8.91
C VAL A 159 -19.06 -4.89 -8.51
N LYS A 160 -19.03 -5.39 -7.26
CA LYS A 160 -19.99 -6.41 -6.78
C LYS A 160 -21.44 -5.95 -6.74
N LEU A 161 -21.71 -4.66 -6.52
CA LEU A 161 -23.08 -4.11 -6.45
C LEU A 161 -23.70 -3.84 -7.83
N ASN A 162 -22.90 -3.83 -8.89
CA ASN A 162 -23.32 -3.51 -10.26
C ASN A 162 -23.32 -4.74 -11.19
N VAL A 163 -23.27 -5.95 -10.62
CA VAL A 163 -23.39 -7.25 -11.30
C VAL A 163 -24.49 -8.05 -10.61
#